data_AF-A0A329E6I4-F1
#
_entry.id   AF-A0A329E6I4-F1
#
_cell.length_a   1.000
_cell.length_b   1.000
_cell.length_c   1.000
_cell.angle_alpha   90.00
_cell.angle_beta   90.00
_cell.angle_gamma   90.00
#
_symmetry.space_group_name_H-M   'P 1'
#
loop_
_entity.id
_entity.type
_entity.pdbx_description
1 polymer ?
#
loop_
_entity_poly.entity_id
_entity_poly.type
_entity_poly.pdbx_seq_one_letter_code
_entity_poly.pdbx_strand_id
1 'polypeptide(L)'
;MFLKRWMEKHFTFTDQTGRRLRPVVSRFRETGAQITAYHQGEMTNDIMLNNTPNTRKKSYSEGNRISNNGMMQDVMSIREEEIKSGVNTEEARSNLNIDILVIEEENKINLPDLSRTPNGGSCTSPFGEKSKKYIKKAVKQGLLHEGEKLACADLLACFGCSNQVIVQSHSDIWCLLSFKACIEESLYLHLDASHYRKNFADIVAFIEEKILPNINSNLLKQVETKLNDEGYHPLWDQVDSVLDLIPQCSQEVSQ
;
A
#
# COMPACT_ATOMS: atom_id res chain seq x y z
N MET A 1 -26.26 -12.90 -25.05
CA MET A 1 -26.71 -14.29 -24.73
C MET A 1 -25.62 -15.34 -24.95
N PHE A 2 -24.74 -15.17 -25.95
CA PHE A 2 -23.64 -16.10 -26.28
C PHE A 2 -22.62 -16.32 -25.14
N LEU A 3 -22.10 -15.26 -24.52
CA LEU A 3 -21.10 -15.37 -23.43
C LEU A 3 -21.57 -16.20 -22.24
N LYS A 4 -22.85 -16.06 -21.86
CA LYS A 4 -23.42 -16.75 -20.69
C LYS A 4 -23.48 -18.26 -20.91
N ARG A 5 -23.93 -18.70 -22.09
CA ARG A 5 -23.98 -20.13 -22.44
C ARG A 5 -22.57 -20.73 -22.58
N TRP A 6 -21.62 -19.95 -23.10
CA TRP A 6 -20.22 -20.38 -23.20
C TRP A 6 -19.58 -20.56 -21.82
N MET A 7 -19.69 -19.57 -20.93
CA MET A 7 -19.18 -19.69 -19.55
C MET A 7 -19.81 -20.86 -18.80
N GLU A 8 -21.13 -21.02 -18.89
CA GLU A 8 -21.84 -22.11 -18.21
C GLU A 8 -21.49 -23.50 -18.75
N LYS A 9 -21.04 -23.59 -20.01
CA LYS A 9 -20.56 -24.85 -20.60
C LYS A 9 -19.16 -25.22 -20.12
N HIS A 10 -18.32 -24.23 -19.87
CA HIS A 10 -16.90 -24.44 -19.57
C HIS A 10 -16.53 -24.32 -18.09
N PHE A 11 -17.39 -23.71 -17.27
CA PHE A 11 -17.11 -23.45 -15.86
C PHE A 11 -18.31 -23.83 -14.98
N THR A 12 -18.04 -24.61 -13.93
CA THR A 12 -19.03 -25.02 -12.94
C THR A 12 -18.96 -24.06 -11.76
N PHE A 13 -19.88 -23.09 -11.72
CA PHE A 13 -19.97 -22.10 -10.65
C PHE A 13 -21.04 -22.52 -9.64
N THR A 14 -20.67 -23.35 -8.68
CA THR A 14 -21.54 -23.76 -7.56
C THR A 14 -20.85 -23.50 -6.23
N ASP A 15 -21.59 -22.95 -5.26
CA ASP A 15 -21.07 -22.77 -3.90
C ASP A 15 -21.06 -24.09 -3.11
N GLN A 16 -20.52 -24.06 -1.90
CA GLN A 16 -20.45 -25.20 -0.98
C GLN A 16 -21.82 -25.74 -0.55
N THR A 17 -22.91 -25.01 -0.81
CA THR A 17 -24.29 -25.43 -0.56
C THR A 17 -24.99 -25.93 -1.83
N GLY A 18 -24.26 -26.05 -2.94
CA GLY A 18 -24.77 -26.49 -4.24
C GLY A 18 -25.57 -25.43 -4.99
N ARG A 19 -25.58 -24.17 -4.53
CA ARG A 19 -26.27 -23.08 -5.23
C ARG A 19 -25.44 -22.57 -6.38
N ARG A 20 -26.12 -22.25 -7.47
CA ARG A 20 -25.49 -21.76 -8.70
C ARG A 20 -25.01 -20.32 -8.52
N LEU A 21 -23.70 -20.13 -8.59
CA LEU A 21 -23.05 -18.82 -8.67
C LEU A 21 -23.12 -18.30 -10.11
N ARG A 22 -23.30 -16.99 -10.27
CA ARG A 22 -23.34 -16.34 -11.58
C ARG A 22 -22.31 -15.21 -11.59
N PRO A 23 -21.43 -15.14 -12.59
CA PRO A 23 -20.55 -13.99 -12.75
C PRO A 23 -21.41 -12.75 -13.05
N VAL A 24 -21.30 -11.72 -12.21
CA VAL A 24 -22.01 -10.44 -12.37
C VAL A 24 -20.98 -9.33 -12.49
N VAL A 25 -21.04 -8.55 -13.56
CA VAL A 25 -20.06 -7.48 -13.85
C VAL A 25 -19.89 -6.51 -12.68
N SER A 26 -20.98 -6.16 -11.99
CA SER A 26 -20.90 -5.28 -10.82
C SER A 26 -20.08 -5.87 -9.68
N ARG A 27 -20.17 -7.19 -9.43
CA ARG A 27 -19.36 -7.88 -8.41
C ARG A 27 -17.89 -7.93 -8.78
N PHE A 28 -17.57 -8.20 -10.05
CA PHE A 28 -16.19 -8.13 -10.52
C PHE A 28 -15.60 -6.72 -10.38
N ARG A 29 -16.38 -5.69 -10.70
CA ARG A 29 -15.97 -4.29 -10.50
C ARG A 29 -15.80 -3.96 -9.02
N GLU A 30 -16.69 -4.43 -8.15
CA GLU A 30 -16.61 -4.23 -6.69
C GLU A 30 -15.36 -4.91 -6.10
N THR A 31 -15.11 -6.17 -6.45
CA THR A 31 -13.90 -6.89 -6.01
C THR A 31 -12.64 -6.26 -6.59
N GLY A 32 -12.64 -5.88 -7.88
CA GLY A 32 -11.52 -5.16 -8.49
C GLY A 32 -11.23 -3.83 -7.80
N ALA A 33 -12.27 -3.08 -7.41
CA ALA A 33 -12.14 -1.84 -6.65
C ALA A 33 -11.45 -2.07 -5.30
N GLN A 34 -11.90 -3.10 -4.57
CA GLN A 34 -11.36 -3.43 -3.24
C GLN A 34 -9.89 -3.82 -3.33
N ILE A 35 -9.52 -4.69 -4.28
CA ILE A 35 -8.14 -5.12 -4.52
C ILE A 35 -7.26 -3.91 -4.91
N THR A 36 -7.74 -3.08 -5.83
CA THR A 36 -7.00 -1.89 -6.28
C THR A 36 -6.80 -0.89 -5.14
N ALA A 37 -7.82 -0.64 -4.33
CA ALA A 37 -7.70 0.22 -3.16
C ALA A 37 -6.69 -0.32 -2.14
N TYR A 38 -6.71 -1.63 -1.89
CA TYR A 38 -5.81 -2.28 -0.94
C TYR A 38 -4.34 -2.25 -1.39
N HIS A 39 -4.05 -2.57 -2.65
CA HIS A 39 -2.66 -2.65 -3.13
C HIS A 39 -2.12 -1.33 -3.68
N GLN A 40 -2.96 -0.50 -4.29
CA GLN A 40 -2.55 0.64 -5.11
C GLN A 40 -3.16 1.97 -4.64
N GLY A 41 -4.01 1.95 -3.61
CA GLY A 41 -4.62 3.13 -3.03
C GLY A 41 -5.84 3.67 -3.80
N GLU A 42 -6.48 4.68 -3.20
CA GLU A 42 -7.79 5.19 -3.64
C GLU A 42 -7.74 5.98 -4.95
N MET A 43 -6.61 6.64 -5.24
CA MET A 43 -6.44 7.40 -6.49
C MET A 43 -6.40 6.45 -7.71
N THR A 44 -5.64 5.36 -7.60
CA THR A 44 -5.56 4.33 -8.62
C THR A 44 -6.90 3.61 -8.78
N ASN A 45 -7.63 3.42 -7.68
CA ASN A 45 -8.99 2.89 -7.68
C ASN A 45 -9.98 3.77 -8.47
N ASP A 46 -9.92 5.10 -8.29
CA ASP A 46 -10.75 6.05 -9.06
C ASP A 46 -10.46 5.95 -10.58
N ILE A 47 -9.18 5.83 -10.96
CA ILE A 47 -8.74 5.65 -12.36
C ILE A 47 -9.22 4.30 -12.91
N MET A 48 -9.00 3.20 -12.18
CA MET A 48 -9.40 1.84 -12.58
C MET A 48 -10.90 1.73 -12.81
N LEU A 49 -11.69 2.33 -11.92
CA LEU A 49 -13.14 2.35 -12.02
C LEU A 49 -13.65 3.34 -13.08
N ASN A 50 -12.81 4.24 -13.56
CA ASN A 50 -13.18 5.40 -14.37
C ASN A 50 -14.35 6.18 -13.73
N ASN A 51 -14.22 6.45 -12.44
CA ASN A 51 -15.23 7.10 -11.61
C ASN A 51 -14.67 8.35 -10.95
N THR A 52 -15.55 9.30 -10.60
CA THR A 52 -15.15 10.41 -9.72
C THR A 52 -14.98 9.91 -8.27
N PRO A 53 -14.14 10.59 -7.46
CA PRO A 53 -13.96 10.23 -6.05
C PRO A 53 -15.28 10.18 -5.27
N ASN A 54 -16.25 11.04 -5.62
CA ASN A 54 -17.57 11.06 -4.98
C ASN A 54 -18.40 9.81 -5.30
N THR A 55 -18.39 9.38 -6.57
CA THR A 55 -19.08 8.15 -7.00
C THR A 55 -18.46 6.92 -6.35
N ARG A 56 -17.12 6.87 -6.27
CA ARG A 56 -16.41 5.79 -5.59
C ARG A 56 -16.78 5.74 -4.11
N LYS A 57 -16.66 6.85 -3.38
CA LYS A 57 -17.03 6.92 -1.95
C LYS A 57 -18.47 6.48 -1.69
N LYS A 58 -19.41 6.76 -2.60
CA LYS A 58 -20.79 6.34 -2.39
C LYS A 58 -21.00 4.84 -2.60
N SER A 59 -20.29 4.23 -3.54
CA SER A 59 -20.64 2.90 -4.07
C SER A 59 -19.61 1.81 -3.75
N TYR A 60 -18.40 2.16 -3.35
CA TYR A 60 -17.27 1.23 -3.24
C TYR A 60 -16.44 1.38 -1.95
N SER A 61 -16.73 2.36 -1.08
CA SER A 61 -15.97 2.54 0.17
C SER A 61 -16.57 1.84 1.39
N GLU A 62 -17.74 1.21 1.27
CA GLU A 62 -18.39 0.51 2.39
C GLU A 62 -17.81 -0.90 2.62
N GLY A 63 -16.90 -1.37 1.76
CA GLY A 63 -16.28 -2.69 1.89
C GLY A 63 -17.22 -3.85 1.58
N ASN A 64 -16.85 -5.07 2.00
CA ASN A 64 -17.67 -6.26 1.79
C ASN A 64 -18.69 -6.40 2.93
N ARG A 65 -19.99 -6.26 2.60
CA ARG A 65 -21.08 -6.37 3.59
C ARG A 65 -21.08 -7.69 4.38
N ILE A 66 -20.69 -8.80 3.76
CA ILE A 66 -20.64 -10.11 4.44
C ILE A 66 -19.52 -10.10 5.47
N SER A 67 -18.34 -9.63 5.10
CA SER A 67 -17.21 -9.47 6.02
C SER A 67 -17.56 -8.50 7.15
N ASN A 68 -18.18 -7.36 6.85
CA ASN A 68 -18.60 -6.38 7.86
C ASN A 68 -19.62 -6.97 8.85
N ASN A 69 -20.57 -7.76 8.35
CA ASN A 69 -21.53 -8.45 9.21
C ASN A 69 -20.85 -9.52 10.08
N GLY A 70 -19.85 -10.23 9.53
CA GLY A 70 -19.03 -11.18 10.29
C GLY A 70 -18.27 -10.48 11.42
N MET A 71 -17.57 -9.39 11.12
CA MET A 71 -16.87 -8.59 12.12
C MET A 71 -17.82 -8.05 13.20
N MET A 72 -19.02 -7.61 12.81
CA MET A 72 -20.03 -7.17 13.78
C MET A 72 -20.50 -8.32 14.69
N GLN A 73 -20.67 -9.53 14.13
CA GLN A 73 -21.02 -10.72 14.90
C GLN A 73 -19.90 -11.07 15.89
N ASP A 74 -18.65 -11.04 15.45
CA ASP A 74 -17.47 -11.30 16.28
C ASP A 74 -17.39 -10.32 17.46
N VAL A 75 -17.62 -9.03 17.21
CA VAL A 75 -17.69 -8.00 18.27
C VAL A 75 -18.78 -8.32 19.29
N MET A 76 -19.96 -8.74 18.84
CA MET A 76 -21.06 -9.09 19.75
C MET A 76 -20.71 -10.33 20.59
N SER A 77 -20.08 -11.34 19.99
CA SER A 77 -19.60 -12.53 20.71
C SER A 77 -18.55 -12.19 21.75
N ILE A 78 -17.61 -11.29 21.45
CA ILE A 78 -16.62 -10.80 22.42
C ILE A 78 -17.31 -10.12 23.60
N ARG A 79 -18.27 -9.21 23.35
CA ARG A 79 -19.02 -8.54 24.44
C ARG A 79 -19.84 -9.51 25.28
N GLU A 80 -20.42 -10.52 24.65
CA GLU A 80 -21.14 -11.58 25.35
C GLU A 80 -20.20 -12.35 26.30
N GLU A 81 -19.00 -12.71 25.83
CA GLU A 81 -18.00 -13.43 26.62
C GLU A 81 -17.47 -12.58 27.79
N GLU A 82 -17.21 -11.28 27.57
CA GLU A 82 -16.83 -10.36 28.64
C GLU A 82 -17.87 -10.33 29.76
N ILE A 83 -19.16 -10.29 29.42
CA ILE A 83 -20.24 -10.25 30.41
C ILE A 83 -20.40 -11.59 31.12
N LYS A 84 -20.32 -12.72 30.40
CA LYS A 84 -20.53 -14.06 30.95
C LYS A 84 -19.37 -14.51 31.84
N SER A 85 -18.14 -14.28 31.37
CA SER A 85 -16.93 -14.78 32.01
C SER A 85 -16.26 -13.72 32.89
N GLY A 86 -16.68 -12.45 32.81
CA GLY A 86 -16.12 -11.35 33.61
C GLY A 86 -14.68 -11.01 33.23
N VAL A 87 -14.26 -11.35 32.01
CA VAL A 87 -12.91 -11.18 31.49
C VAL A 87 -12.76 -9.87 30.71
N ASN A 88 -11.53 -9.45 30.45
CA ASN A 88 -11.25 -8.28 29.61
C ASN A 88 -11.35 -8.62 28.10
N THR A 89 -11.32 -7.60 27.24
CA THR A 89 -11.48 -7.75 25.79
C THR A 89 -10.43 -8.66 25.14
N GLU A 90 -9.17 -8.59 25.57
CA GLU A 90 -8.09 -9.40 24.98
C GLU A 90 -8.20 -10.87 25.40
N GLU A 91 -8.58 -11.14 26.65
CA GLU A 91 -8.87 -12.48 27.14
C GLU A 91 -10.10 -13.07 26.46
N ALA A 92 -11.19 -12.30 26.30
CA ALA A 92 -12.38 -12.74 25.57
C ALA A 92 -12.08 -13.09 24.10
N ARG A 93 -11.22 -12.29 23.43
CA ARG A 93 -10.75 -12.60 22.07
C ARG A 93 -9.98 -13.91 22.03
N SER A 94 -9.05 -14.12 22.96
CA SER A 94 -8.26 -15.35 23.03
C SER A 94 -9.14 -16.57 23.31
N ASN A 95 -10.14 -16.44 24.20
CA ASN A 95 -11.09 -17.51 24.52
C ASN A 95 -11.95 -17.90 23.32
N LEU A 96 -12.36 -16.92 22.52
CA LEU A 96 -13.19 -17.14 21.33
C LEU A 96 -12.37 -17.45 20.07
N ASN A 97 -11.05 -17.33 20.13
CA ASN A 97 -10.13 -17.47 19.00
C ASN A 97 -10.55 -16.58 17.81
N ILE A 98 -10.95 -15.33 18.11
CA ILE A 98 -11.34 -14.33 17.12
C ILE A 98 -10.14 -13.43 16.84
N ASP A 99 -9.63 -13.50 15.62
CA ASP A 99 -8.58 -12.60 15.13
C ASP A 99 -9.24 -11.38 14.45
N ILE A 100 -9.08 -10.20 15.05
CA ILE A 100 -9.64 -8.97 14.48
C ILE A 100 -8.61 -8.41 13.50
N LEU A 101 -8.90 -8.50 12.21
CA LEU A 101 -8.21 -7.74 11.19
C LEU A 101 -8.58 -6.26 11.34
N VAL A 102 -7.84 -5.52 12.16
CA VAL A 102 -8.09 -4.10 12.33
C VAL A 102 -7.44 -3.35 11.16
N ILE A 103 -8.11 -3.42 10.01
CA ILE A 103 -7.80 -2.59 8.83
C ILE A 103 -7.70 -1.11 9.26
N GLU A 104 -8.49 -0.69 10.25
CA GLU A 104 -8.44 0.65 10.81
C GLU A 104 -7.20 0.94 11.66
N GLU A 105 -6.53 -0.03 12.28
CA GLU A 105 -5.28 0.18 13.05
C GLU A 105 -4.06 0.17 12.16
N GLU A 106 -4.04 -0.67 11.12
CA GLU A 106 -3.06 -0.55 10.05
C GLU A 106 -3.16 0.81 9.32
N ASN A 107 -4.37 1.36 9.22
CA ASN A 107 -4.64 2.67 8.62
C ASN A 107 -4.76 3.82 9.63
N LYS A 108 -4.58 3.58 10.95
CA LYS A 108 -4.62 4.64 11.96
C LYS A 108 -3.38 5.49 11.78
N ILE A 109 -3.57 6.64 11.13
CA ILE A 109 -2.61 7.72 11.11
C ILE A 109 -2.48 8.20 12.58
N ASN A 110 -1.46 7.71 13.29
CA ASN A 110 -1.22 8.02 14.70
C ASN A 110 -0.82 9.49 14.96
N LEU A 111 -0.55 10.26 13.89
CA LEU A 111 -0.31 11.70 13.96
C LEU A 111 -1.14 12.40 12.88
N PRO A 112 -2.15 13.24 13.22
CA PRO A 112 -2.88 14.00 12.23
C PRO A 112 -1.87 14.79 11.39
N ASP A 113 -1.99 14.71 10.06
CA ASP A 113 -1.10 15.27 9.02
C ASP A 113 0.15 14.46 8.63
N LEU A 114 0.42 13.32 9.28
CA LEU A 114 1.51 12.43 8.87
C LEU A 114 1.08 11.50 7.72
N SER A 115 1.56 11.77 6.51
CA SER A 115 1.31 10.93 5.34
C SER A 115 2.36 9.83 5.24
N ARG A 116 1.96 8.54 5.26
CA ARG A 116 2.87 7.42 4.98
C ARG A 116 3.36 7.50 3.53
N THR A 117 4.62 7.13 3.31
CA THR A 117 5.23 7.09 1.98
C THR A 117 5.59 5.64 1.62
N PRO A 118 5.40 5.21 0.35
CA PRO A 118 5.67 3.84 -0.11
C PRO A 118 7.09 3.31 0.14
N ASN A 119 8.07 4.15 0.46
CA ASN A 119 9.44 3.74 0.81
C ASN A 119 9.62 3.38 2.31
N GLY A 120 8.54 3.12 3.04
CA GLY A 120 8.56 2.82 4.49
C GLY A 120 8.77 4.04 5.40
N GLY A 121 8.70 5.24 4.84
CA GLY A 121 8.79 6.50 5.58
C GLY A 121 7.44 7.16 5.83
N SER A 122 7.49 8.36 6.39
CA SER A 122 6.34 9.23 6.56
C SER A 122 6.73 10.70 6.35
N CYS A 123 5.76 11.54 6.00
CA CYS A 123 5.97 12.95 5.70
C CYS A 123 5.08 13.83 6.57
N THR A 124 5.69 14.81 7.26
CA THR A 124 4.98 15.79 8.10
C THR A 124 4.41 16.97 7.33
N SER A 125 4.83 17.14 6.06
CA SER A 125 4.36 18.25 5.20
C SER A 125 4.08 17.77 3.77
N PRO A 126 3.09 16.89 3.58
CA PRO A 126 2.79 16.29 2.27
C PRO A 126 2.40 17.34 1.22
N PHE A 127 1.82 18.48 1.62
CA PHE A 127 1.41 19.60 0.75
C PHE A 127 2.33 20.84 0.85
N GLY A 128 3.56 20.65 1.34
CA GLY A 128 4.55 21.73 1.51
C GLY A 128 5.24 22.18 0.22
N GLU A 129 6.41 22.82 0.34
CA GLU A 129 7.15 23.35 -0.82
C GLU A 129 7.58 22.28 -1.82
N LYS A 130 7.95 21.08 -1.33
CA LYS A 130 8.32 19.95 -2.18
C LYS A 130 7.14 19.48 -3.03
N SER A 131 5.92 19.47 -2.47
CA SER A 131 4.69 19.20 -3.23
C SER A 131 4.45 20.24 -4.33
N LYS A 132 4.67 21.53 -4.06
CA LYS A 132 4.56 22.56 -5.12
C LYS A 132 5.52 22.31 -6.29
N LYS A 133 6.75 21.89 -6.01
CA LYS A 133 7.73 21.53 -7.05
C LYS A 133 7.28 20.27 -7.81
N TYR A 134 6.76 19.28 -7.10
CA TYR A 134 6.25 18.04 -7.69
C TYR A 134 5.02 18.30 -8.59
N ILE A 135 4.05 19.09 -8.14
CA ILE A 135 2.89 19.54 -8.91
C ILE A 135 3.34 20.22 -10.22
N LYS A 136 4.32 21.14 -10.15
CA LYS A 136 4.86 21.80 -11.35
C LYS A 136 5.44 20.80 -12.35
N LYS A 137 6.15 19.76 -11.88
CA LYS A 137 6.67 18.68 -12.75
C LYS A 137 5.51 17.89 -13.37
N ALA A 138 4.52 17.50 -12.57
CA ALA A 138 3.37 16.73 -13.01
C ALA A 138 2.54 17.49 -14.07
N VAL A 139 2.26 18.78 -13.85
CA VAL A 139 1.58 19.64 -14.85
C VAL A 139 2.40 19.75 -16.13
N LYS A 140 3.72 19.95 -16.03
CA LYS A 140 4.61 19.99 -17.21
C LYS A 140 4.59 18.68 -18.01
N GLN A 141 4.39 17.55 -17.34
CA GLN A 141 4.29 16.22 -17.95
C GLN A 141 2.85 15.87 -18.40
N GLY A 142 1.88 16.77 -18.22
CA GLY A 142 0.48 16.53 -18.57
C GLY A 142 -0.23 15.52 -17.65
N LEU A 143 0.35 15.20 -16.49
CA LEU A 143 -0.20 14.25 -15.52
C LEU A 143 -1.22 14.88 -14.55
N LEU A 144 -1.34 16.21 -14.57
CA LEU A 144 -2.18 16.96 -13.66
C LEU A 144 -2.71 18.24 -14.33
N HIS A 145 -3.96 18.60 -14.06
CA HIS A 145 -4.53 19.85 -14.57
C HIS A 145 -4.13 21.07 -13.72
N GLU A 146 -4.14 22.26 -14.34
CA GLU A 146 -3.87 23.51 -13.62
C GLU A 146 -4.91 23.74 -12.51
N GLY A 147 -4.43 23.92 -11.28
CA GLY A 147 -5.26 24.16 -10.09
C GLY A 147 -5.46 22.95 -9.18
N GLU A 148 -5.12 21.74 -9.64
CA GLU A 148 -5.17 20.54 -8.81
C GLU A 148 -3.99 20.48 -7.82
N LYS A 149 -4.23 19.91 -6.64
CA LYS A 149 -3.22 19.75 -5.58
C LYS A 149 -2.90 18.28 -5.38
N LEU A 150 -1.61 17.96 -5.36
CA LEU A 150 -1.09 16.62 -5.14
C LEU A 150 -0.08 16.63 -4.00
N ALA A 151 -0.08 15.58 -3.17
CA ALA A 151 0.98 15.38 -2.19
C ALA A 151 2.33 15.12 -2.89
N CYS A 152 3.44 15.41 -2.22
CA CYS A 152 4.75 15.06 -2.75
C CYS A 152 4.93 13.54 -2.77
N ALA A 153 5.22 12.96 -3.94
CA ALA A 153 5.45 11.51 -4.12
C ALA A 153 6.85 11.19 -4.68
N ASP A 154 7.80 12.12 -4.54
CA ASP A 154 9.19 11.94 -4.95
C ASP A 154 9.94 11.06 -3.92
N LEU A 155 9.80 9.73 -4.05
CA LEU A 155 10.27 8.75 -3.06
C LEU A 155 11.78 8.76 -2.85
N LEU A 156 12.55 8.98 -3.91
CA LEU A 156 14.01 9.06 -3.84
C LEU A 156 14.45 10.33 -3.11
N ALA A 157 13.80 11.46 -3.40
CA ALA A 157 14.08 12.73 -2.73
C ALA A 157 13.58 12.80 -1.27
N CYS A 158 12.87 11.78 -0.77
CA CYS A 158 12.53 11.67 0.64
C CYS A 158 13.78 11.48 1.50
N PHE A 159 14.77 10.70 1.05
CA PHE A 159 16.01 10.44 1.78
C PHE A 159 16.87 11.72 1.80
N GLY A 160 16.94 12.36 2.97
CA GLY A 160 17.56 13.68 3.16
C GLY A 160 16.57 14.86 3.17
N CYS A 161 15.26 14.61 3.07
CA CYS A 161 14.24 15.63 3.25
C CYS A 161 14.02 15.94 4.74
N SER A 162 13.96 17.23 5.12
CA SER A 162 13.72 17.67 6.50
C SER A 162 12.35 17.26 7.06
N ASN A 163 11.40 16.92 6.18
CA ASN A 163 10.04 16.56 6.55
C ASN A 163 9.84 15.03 6.56
N GLN A 164 10.89 14.25 6.25
CA GLN A 164 10.86 12.79 6.36
C GLN A 164 10.95 12.40 7.83
N VAL A 165 10.06 11.49 8.23
CA VAL A 165 10.03 10.88 9.55
C VAL A 165 9.96 9.37 9.37
N ILE A 166 10.72 8.63 10.19
CA ILE A 166 10.66 7.18 10.22
C ILE A 166 9.85 6.77 11.45
N VAL A 167 8.70 6.17 11.21
CA VAL A 167 7.87 5.57 12.26
C VAL A 167 8.44 4.19 12.54
N GLN A 168 8.86 3.91 13.77
CA GLN A 168 9.40 2.62 14.16
C GLN A 168 8.30 1.58 14.39
N SER A 169 7.45 1.37 13.38
CA SER A 169 6.46 0.30 13.36
C SER A 169 7.02 -0.91 12.60
N HIS A 170 6.54 -2.11 12.92
CA HIS A 170 6.99 -3.32 12.23
C HIS A 170 6.75 -3.24 10.71
N SER A 171 5.58 -2.76 10.29
CA SER A 171 5.19 -2.64 8.88
C SER A 171 6.04 -1.61 8.12
N ASP A 172 6.28 -0.43 8.72
CA ASP A 172 7.06 0.63 8.06
C ASP A 172 8.54 0.23 7.89
N ILE A 173 9.14 -0.37 8.92
CA ILE A 173 10.53 -0.83 8.84
C ILE A 173 10.66 -2.00 7.86
N TRP A 174 9.68 -2.91 7.79
CA TRP A 174 9.66 -3.97 6.79
C TRP A 174 9.60 -3.40 5.38
N CYS A 175 8.71 -2.44 5.14
CA CYS A 175 8.60 -1.75 3.86
C CYS A 175 9.90 -1.03 3.47
N LEU A 176 10.57 -0.36 4.42
CA LEU A 176 11.86 0.31 4.21
C LEU A 176 12.97 -0.68 3.83
N LEU A 177 13.07 -1.80 4.55
CA LEU A 177 14.08 -2.82 4.27
C LEU A 177 13.84 -3.51 2.92
N SER A 178 12.59 -3.80 2.58
CA SER A 178 12.23 -4.33 1.26
C SER A 178 12.57 -3.33 0.14
N PHE A 179 12.26 -2.04 0.33
CA PHE A 179 12.64 -1.01 -0.63
C PHE A 179 14.16 -0.94 -0.86
N LYS A 180 14.96 -0.98 0.23
CA LYS A 180 16.42 -1.03 0.15
C LYS A 180 16.89 -2.28 -0.63
N ALA A 181 16.35 -3.45 -0.29
CA ALA A 181 16.71 -4.70 -0.95
C ALA A 181 16.41 -4.66 -2.46
N CYS A 182 15.24 -4.15 -2.86
CA CYS A 182 14.91 -3.96 -4.27
C CYS A 182 15.86 -3.01 -4.99
N ILE A 183 16.27 -1.92 -4.35
CA ILE A 183 17.30 -1.04 -4.90
C ILE A 183 18.59 -1.85 -5.12
N GLU A 184 19.10 -2.53 -4.10
CA GLU A 184 20.37 -3.26 -4.17
C GLU A 184 20.35 -4.36 -5.24
N GLU A 185 19.23 -5.08 -5.35
CA GLU A 185 19.03 -6.11 -6.35
C GLU A 185 18.89 -5.53 -7.75
N SER A 186 18.29 -4.35 -7.92
CA SER A 186 18.07 -3.75 -9.23
C SER A 186 19.36 -3.47 -10.01
N LEU A 187 20.54 -3.58 -9.40
CA LEU A 187 21.85 -3.45 -10.04
C LEU A 187 21.94 -4.19 -11.39
N TYR A 188 21.39 -5.41 -11.50
CA TYR A 188 21.46 -6.20 -12.74
C TYR A 188 20.51 -5.69 -13.85
N LEU A 189 19.55 -4.83 -13.51
CA LEU A 189 18.62 -4.21 -14.45
C LEU A 189 19.13 -2.85 -14.97
N HIS A 190 20.23 -2.34 -14.42
CA HIS A 190 20.82 -1.08 -14.84
C HIS A 190 21.70 -1.26 -16.08
N LEU A 191 21.83 -0.18 -16.86
CA LEU A 191 22.70 -0.13 -18.03
C LEU A 191 24.15 -0.50 -17.69
N ASP A 192 24.65 0.02 -16.56
CA ASP A 192 25.94 -0.33 -15.97
C ASP A 192 25.97 0.03 -14.47
N ALA A 193 27.07 -0.32 -13.80
CA ALA A 193 27.27 -0.01 -12.39
C ALA A 193 27.38 1.51 -12.10
N SER A 194 27.75 2.33 -13.10
CA SER A 194 27.81 3.79 -12.96
C SER A 194 26.40 4.38 -12.92
N HIS A 195 25.51 3.89 -13.79
CA HIS A 195 24.09 4.24 -13.83
C HIS A 195 23.41 3.91 -12.51
N TYR A 196 23.69 2.73 -11.93
CA TYR A 196 23.20 2.37 -10.59
C TYR A 196 23.71 3.35 -9.52
N ARG A 197 25.04 3.55 -9.44
CA ARG A 197 25.65 4.38 -8.41
C ARG A 197 25.12 5.81 -8.44
N LYS A 198 24.96 6.38 -9.64
CA LYS A 198 24.46 7.73 -9.84
C LYS A 198 23.04 7.92 -9.29
N ASN A 199 22.18 6.91 -9.39
CA ASN A 199 20.77 7.03 -9.02
C ASN A 199 20.49 6.58 -7.58
N PHE A 200 21.24 5.60 -7.07
CA PHE A 200 20.87 4.89 -5.84
C PHE A 200 21.94 4.81 -4.74
N ALA A 201 23.23 5.03 -5.03
CA ALA A 201 24.28 4.83 -4.02
C ALA A 201 24.09 5.74 -2.80
N ASP A 202 23.78 7.02 -3.02
CA ASP A 202 23.56 7.99 -1.94
C ASP A 202 22.33 7.63 -1.08
N ILE A 203 21.33 7.00 -1.69
CA ILE A 203 20.09 6.58 -1.00
C ILE A 203 20.37 5.39 -0.11
N VAL A 204 21.06 4.37 -0.62
CA VAL A 204 21.48 3.21 0.16
C VAL A 204 22.36 3.64 1.33
N ALA A 205 23.35 4.51 1.07
CA ALA A 205 24.21 5.07 2.12
C ALA A 205 23.40 5.85 3.17
N PHE A 206 22.41 6.65 2.76
CA PHE A 206 21.56 7.38 3.70
C PHE A 206 20.76 6.42 4.60
N ILE A 207 20.21 5.35 4.04
CA ILE A 207 19.48 4.34 4.83
C ILE A 207 20.40 3.70 5.85
N GLU A 208 21.57 3.20 5.43
CA GLU A 208 22.52 2.49 6.28
C GLU A 208 23.16 3.37 7.35
N GLU A 209 23.50 4.61 7.02
CA GLU A 209 24.26 5.49 7.92
C GLU A 209 23.37 6.39 8.79
N LYS A 210 22.18 6.77 8.31
CA LYS A 210 21.31 7.76 8.98
C LYS A 210 20.02 7.18 9.52
N ILE A 211 19.48 6.12 8.92
CA ILE A 211 18.19 5.56 9.35
C ILE A 211 18.40 4.33 10.25
N LEU A 212 19.01 3.26 9.73
CA LEU A 212 19.12 1.98 10.43
C LEU A 212 19.76 2.09 11.83
N PRO A 213 20.82 2.89 12.07
CA PRO A 213 21.43 3.00 13.39
C PRO A 213 20.52 3.61 14.46
N ASN A 214 19.47 4.33 14.05
CA ASN A 214 18.52 4.98 14.94
C ASN A 214 17.25 4.15 15.22
N ILE A 215 17.13 2.96 14.61
CA ILE A 215 16.01 2.04 14.82
C ILE A 215 16.28 1.15 16.04
N ASN A 216 15.23 0.83 16.80
CA ASN A 216 15.31 -0.14 17.88
C ASN A 216 15.84 -1.51 17.36
N SER A 217 16.92 -2.00 17.98
CA SER A 217 17.61 -3.20 17.53
C SER A 217 16.79 -4.49 17.64
N ASN A 218 15.87 -4.58 18.60
CA ASN A 218 14.97 -5.74 18.71
C ASN A 218 13.93 -5.73 17.60
N LEU A 219 13.37 -4.55 17.30
CA LEU A 219 12.44 -4.39 16.19
C LEU A 219 13.11 -4.71 14.86
N LEU A 220 14.33 -4.21 14.64
CA LEU A 220 15.09 -4.45 13.41
C LEU A 220 15.31 -5.95 13.19
N LYS A 221 15.72 -6.69 14.23
CA LYS A 221 15.88 -8.16 14.15
C LYS A 221 14.59 -8.88 13.80
N GLN A 222 13.46 -8.50 14.42
CA GLN A 222 12.16 -9.11 14.11
C GLN A 222 11.78 -8.89 12.64
N VAL A 223 12.02 -7.69 12.14
CA VAL A 223 11.75 -7.36 10.74
C VAL A 223 12.69 -8.10 9.79
N GLU A 224 13.97 -8.23 10.12
CA GLU A 224 14.93 -9.03 9.33
C GLU A 224 14.51 -10.50 9.28
N THR A 225 14.07 -11.07 10.41
CA THR A 225 13.49 -12.43 10.44
C THR A 225 12.27 -12.52 9.52
N LYS A 226 11.35 -11.56 9.61
CA LYS A 226 10.17 -11.51 8.72
C LYS A 226 10.56 -11.43 7.25
N LEU A 227 11.55 -10.60 6.90
CA LEU A 227 12.04 -10.46 5.53
C LEU A 227 12.59 -11.79 4.98
N ASN A 228 13.29 -12.57 5.83
CA ASN A 228 13.83 -13.87 5.46
C ASN A 228 12.75 -14.97 5.35
N ASP A 229 11.75 -14.94 6.22
CA ASP A 229 10.73 -15.99 6.32
C ASP A 229 9.55 -15.75 5.34
N GLU A 230 9.10 -14.50 5.21
CA GLU A 230 7.92 -14.11 4.43
C GLU A 230 8.26 -13.36 3.13
N GLY A 231 9.50 -12.91 2.97
CA GLY A 231 9.94 -12.16 1.79
C GLY A 231 9.66 -10.66 1.88
N TYR A 232 9.61 -10.02 0.71
CA TYR A 232 9.49 -8.56 0.59
C TYR A 232 8.08 -8.06 0.85
N HIS A 233 8.00 -6.83 1.34
CA HIS A 233 6.74 -6.11 1.49
C HIS A 233 6.03 -6.06 0.12
N PRO A 234 4.70 -6.28 0.03
CA PRO A 234 3.96 -6.31 -1.24
C PRO A 234 4.01 -5.04 -2.12
N LEU A 235 4.64 -3.97 -1.64
CA LEU A 235 4.88 -2.75 -2.43
C LEU A 235 6.19 -2.82 -3.23
N TRP A 236 7.06 -3.76 -2.86
CA TRP A 236 8.43 -3.94 -3.36
C TRP A 236 8.71 -5.44 -3.54
N ASP A 237 7.74 -6.20 -4.05
CA ASP A 237 7.88 -7.64 -4.28
C ASP A 237 8.59 -7.97 -5.60
N GLN A 238 8.76 -6.97 -6.48
CA GLN A 238 9.47 -7.09 -7.76
C GLN A 238 10.66 -6.12 -7.82
N VAL A 239 11.77 -6.60 -8.39
CA VAL A 239 13.04 -5.86 -8.48
C VAL A 239 12.99 -4.71 -9.49
N ASP A 240 12.12 -4.80 -10.50
CA ASP A 240 11.92 -3.75 -11.50
C ASP A 240 11.05 -2.58 -10.99
N SER A 241 10.32 -2.75 -9.87
CA SER A 241 9.49 -1.71 -9.26
C SER A 241 10.24 -0.41 -8.94
N VAL A 242 11.57 -0.47 -8.74
CA VAL A 242 12.39 0.72 -8.45
C VAL A 242 12.86 1.45 -9.71
N LEU A 243 12.79 0.82 -10.89
CA LEU A 243 13.29 1.41 -12.14
C LEU A 243 12.43 2.60 -12.59
N ASP A 244 11.12 2.54 -12.34
CA ASP A 244 10.19 3.63 -12.64
C ASP A 244 10.47 4.91 -11.82
N LEU A 245 11.29 4.79 -10.75
CA LEU A 245 11.70 5.92 -9.92
C LEU A 245 12.88 6.69 -10.51
N ILE A 246 13.62 6.09 -11.46
CA ILE A 246 14.75 6.73 -12.10
C ILE A 246 14.22 7.84 -13.01
N PRO A 247 14.63 9.10 -12.83
CA PRO A 247 14.21 10.17 -13.71
C PRO A 247 14.62 9.85 -15.15
N GLN A 248 13.64 9.67 -16.04
CA GLN A 248 13.93 9.52 -17.46
C GLN A 248 14.66 10.78 -17.93
N CYS A 249 15.91 10.61 -18.36
CA CYS A 249 16.63 11.67 -19.05
C CYS A 249 15.77 12.03 -20.24
N SER A 250 15.27 13.27 -20.28
CA SER A 250 14.56 13.78 -21.45
C SER A 250 15.52 13.58 -22.61
N GLN A 251 15.26 12.62 -23.49
CA GLN A 251 15.93 12.62 -24.77
C GLN A 251 15.55 13.97 -25.38
N GLU A 252 16.55 14.83 -25.47
CA GLU A 252 16.49 16.04 -26.27
C GLU A 252 15.88 15.62 -27.60
N VAL A 253 14.72 16.21 -27.91
CA VAL A 253 14.19 16.24 -29.26
C VAL A 253 15.23 17.00 -30.08
N SER A 254 16.26 16.29 -30.50
CA SER A 254 17.24 16.73 -31.47
C SER A 254 16.69 16.36 -32.84
N GLN A 255 16.04 17.36 -33.44
CA GLN A 255 15.84 17.61 -34.87
C GLN A 255 15.26 16.49 -35.75
#